data_AF-A0A1C4TNA7-F1
#
_entry.id   AF-A0A1C4TNA7-F1
#
_cell.length_a   1.000
_cell.length_b   1.000
_cell.length_c   1.000
_cell.angle_alpha   90.00
_cell.angle_beta   90.00
_cell.angle_gamma   90.00
#
_symmetry.space_group_name_H-M   'P 1'
#
loop_
_entity.id
_entity.type
_entity.pdbx_description
1 polymer ?
#
loop_
_entity_poly.entity_id
_entity_poly.type
_entity_poly.pdbx_seq_one_letter_code
_entity_poly.pdbx_strand_id
1 'polypeptide(L)' 'MDFGRITVHAGLSLLLFGTPGQDRFRFLWEELCDGALAAVVLADTRRLEDCFAAVDHFERRRIPFVVAV' A
#
# COMPACT_ATOMS: atom_id res chain seq x y z
N MET A 1 0.49 -2.92 12.76
CA MET A 1 1.21 -2.80 11.48
C MET A 1 1.80 -4.16 11.22
N ASP A 2 1.55 -4.69 10.03
CA ASP A 2 2.13 -5.97 9.62
C ASP A 2 3.39 -5.68 8.81
N PHE A 3 4.41 -6.52 8.95
CA PHE A 3 5.70 -6.36 8.27
C PHE A 3 6.16 -7.69 7.69
N GLY A 4 6.65 -7.64 6.45
CA GLY A 4 7.23 -8.78 5.76
C GLY A 4 8.53 -8.41 5.05
N ARG A 5 9.43 -9.37 4.93
CA ARG A 5 10.64 -9.23 4.12
C ARG A 5 10.90 -10.51 3.35
N ILE A 6 11.14 -10.40 2.05
CA ILE A 6 11.59 -11.51 1.21
C ILE A 6 12.82 -11.11 0.41
N THR A 7 13.84 -11.96 0.40
CA THR A 7 14.99 -11.81 -0.49
C THR A 7 14.67 -12.45 -1.81
N VAL A 8 14.64 -11.67 -2.89
CA VAL A 8 14.32 -12.16 -4.24
C VAL A 8 15.56 -12.82 -4.87
N HIS A 9 16.72 -12.17 -4.72
CA HIS A 9 18.03 -12.71 -5.06
C HIS A 9 19.13 -12.02 -4.24
N ALA A 10 20.38 -12.46 -4.36
CA ALA A 10 21.50 -11.82 -3.67
C ALA A 10 21.53 -10.30 -3.97
N GLY A 11 21.50 -9.49 -2.92
CA GLY A 11 21.49 -8.02 -3.01
C GLY A 11 20.11 -7.38 -3.24
N LEU A 12 19.03 -8.14 -3.42
CA LEU A 12 17.68 -7.60 -3.59
C LEU A 12 16.72 -8.16 -2.55
N SER A 13 16.24 -7.29 -1.67
CA SER A 13 15.21 -7.58 -0.67
C SER A 13 13.99 -6.70 -0.90
N LEU A 14 12.81 -7.30 -0.86
CA LEU A 14 11.54 -6.61 -0.83
C LEU A 14 11.07 -6.52 0.62
N LEU A 15 10.75 -5.31 1.07
CA LEU A 15 10.13 -5.04 2.37
C LEU A 15 8.67 -4.66 2.11
N LEU A 16 7.75 -5.33 2.80
CA LEU A 16 6.31 -5.07 2.70
C LEU A 16 5.80 -4.57 4.04
N PHE A 17 5.03 -3.50 4.01
CA PHE A 17 4.39 -2.91 5.18
C PHE A 17 2.87 -2.92 4.98
N GLY A 18 2.16 -3.58 5.90
CA GLY A 18 0.70 -3.65 5.95
C GLY A 18 0.14 -2.51 6.79
N THR A 19 -0.80 -1.77 6.22
CA THR A 19 -1.42 -0.59 6.86
C THR A 19 -2.93 -0.79 6.93
N PRO A 20 -3.60 -0.36 8.02
CA PRO A 20 -5.05 -0.45 8.08
C PRO A 20 -5.72 0.50 7.07
N GLY A 21 -6.80 0.04 6.44
CA GLY A 21 -7.54 0.78 5.40
C GLY A 21 -8.45 1.92 5.91
N GLN A 22 -8.62 2.08 7.23
CA GLN A 22 -9.58 3.04 7.78
C GLN A 22 -9.01 4.46 7.82
N ASP A 23 -9.86 5.47 7.55
CA ASP A 23 -9.46 6.89 7.48
C ASP A 23 -8.66 7.40 8.68
N ARG A 24 -8.96 6.90 9.89
CA ARG A 24 -8.24 7.28 11.12
C ARG A 24 -6.74 6.95 11.09
N PHE A 25 -6.30 6.09 10.16
CA PHE A 25 -4.90 5.69 9.97
C PHE A 25 -4.25 6.32 8.73
N ARG A 26 -4.88 7.32 8.11
CA ARG A 26 -4.32 8.03 6.94
C ARG A 26 -2.93 8.59 7.18
N PHE A 27 -2.63 9.02 8.41
CA PHE A 27 -1.29 9.48 8.80
C PHE A 27 -0.23 8.40 8.58
N LEU A 28 -0.58 7.13 8.78
CA LEU A 28 0.36 6.01 8.63
C LEU A 28 0.71 5.78 7.16
N TRP A 29 -0.23 6.04 6.26
CA TRP A 29 0.00 5.91 4.83
C TRP A 29 1.02 6.95 4.36
N GLU A 30 0.91 8.18 4.86
CA GLU A 30 1.85 9.26 4.51
C GLU A 30 3.28 8.92 4.93
N GLU A 31 3.46 8.43 6.16
CA GLU A 31 4.76 8.01 6.68
C GLU A 31 5.33 6.81 5.91
N LEU A 32 4.51 5.79 5.62
CA LEU A 32 4.97 4.58 4.93
C LEU A 32 5.21 4.79 3.43
N CYS A 33 4.59 5.80 2.83
CA CYS A 33 4.83 6.15 1.43
C CYS A 33 6.21 6.77 1.22
N ASP A 34 6.80 7.38 2.25
CA ASP A 34 8.11 8.01 2.11
C ASP A 34 9.19 6.93 1.88
N GLY A 35 9.89 7.04 0.74
CA GLY A 35 10.86 6.04 0.30
C GLY A 35 10.28 4.70 -0.19
N ALA A 36 8.96 4.54 -0.24
CA ALA A 36 8.35 3.34 -0.81
C ALA A 36 8.49 3.33 -2.33
N LEU A 37 8.80 2.15 -2.90
CA LEU A 37 8.88 1.97 -4.35
C LEU A 37 7.49 2.07 -5.01
N ALA A 38 6.49 1.45 -4.38
CA ALA A 38 5.12 1.37 -4.86
C ALA A 38 4.18 0.91 -3.73
N ALA A 39 2.88 0.95 -4.00
CA ALA A 39 1.85 0.38 -3.13
C ALA A 39 1.07 -0.75 -3.80
N VAL A 40 0.45 -1.60 -2.98
CA VAL A 40 -0.54 -2.59 -3.40
C VAL A 40 -1.85 -2.25 -2.71
N VAL A 41 -2.89 -1.94 -3.48
CA VAL A 41 -4.24 -1.72 -2.96
C VAL A 41 -5.01 -3.03 -3.04
N LEU A 42 -5.43 -3.57 -1.89
CA LEU A 42 -6.29 -4.75 -1.84
C LEU A 42 -7.74 -4.31 -2.03
N ALA A 43 -8.42 -4.88 -3.02
CA ALA A 43 -9.78 -4.55 -3.40
C ALA A 43 -10.71 -5.77 -3.27
N ASP A 44 -11.51 -5.80 -2.20
CA ASP A 44 -12.56 -6.82 -2.04
C ASP A 44 -13.70 -6.53 -3.01
N THR A 45 -13.91 -7.40 -4.01
CA THR A 45 -14.98 -7.25 -5.02
C THR A 45 -16.39 -7.18 -4.44
N ARG A 46 -16.60 -7.60 -3.20
CA ARG A 46 -17.90 -7.52 -2.50
C ARG A 46 -18.16 -6.14 -1.90
N ARG A 47 -17.11 -5.32 -1.73
CA ARG A 47 -17.11 -4.02 -1.03
C ARG A 47 -16.09 -3.09 -1.68
N LEU A 48 -16.23 -2.89 -2.99
CA LEU A 48 -15.21 -2.22 -3.79
C LEU A 48 -14.97 -0.77 -3.35
N GLU A 49 -15.99 -0.09 -2.84
CA GLU A 49 -15.91 1.28 -2.34
C GLU A 49 -14.89 1.47 -1.21
N ASP A 50 -14.58 0.42 -0.44
CA ASP A 50 -13.63 0.47 0.67
C ASP A 50 -12.20 0.78 0.20
N CYS A 51 -11.85 0.47 -1.06
CA CYS A 51 -10.51 0.70 -1.59
C CYS A 51 -10.33 2.09 -2.24
N PHE A 52 -11.41 2.81 -2.53
CA PHE A 52 -11.37 4.05 -3.30
C PHE A 52 -10.50 5.12 -2.64
N ALA A 53 -10.58 5.27 -1.31
CA ALA A 53 -9.75 6.24 -0.58
C ALA A 53 -8.24 5.95 -0.71
N ALA A 54 -7.84 4.68 -0.82
CA ALA A 54 -6.46 4.28 -1.03
C ALA A 54 -6.01 4.56 -2.47
N VAL A 55 -6.82 4.19 -3.46
CA VAL A 55 -6.55 4.50 -4.89
C VAL A 55 -6.34 5.99 -5.08
N ASP A 56 -7.30 6.79 -4.63
CA ASP A 56 -7.28 8.24 -4.64
C ASP A 56 -6.02 8.84 -3.98
N HIS A 57 -5.57 8.25 -2.87
CA HIS A 57 -4.40 8.70 -2.14
C HIS A 57 -3.12 8.56 -2.99
N PHE A 58 -2.93 7.40 -3.62
CA PHE A 58 -1.75 7.11 -4.42
C PHE A 58 -1.78 7.82 -5.78
N GLU A 59 -2.95 7.94 -6.41
CA GLU A 59 -3.12 8.69 -7.66
C GLU A 59 -2.73 10.17 -7.49
N ARG A 60 -3.28 10.85 -6.47
CA ARG A 60 -2.99 12.28 -6.23
C ARG A 60 -1.53 12.54 -5.91
N ARG A 61 -0.85 11.58 -5.29
CA ARG A 61 0.58 11.65 -4.95
C ARG A 61 1.50 11.15 -6.07
N ARG A 62 0.93 10.62 -7.16
CA ARG A 62 1.66 9.99 -8.26
C ARG A 62 2.61 8.87 -7.80
N ILE A 63 2.20 8.16 -6.75
CA ILE A 63 2.94 6.98 -6.26
C ILE A 63 2.52 5.80 -7.12
N PRO A 64 3.45 5.02 -7.71
CA PRO A 64 3.09 3.83 -8.46
C PRO A 64 2.34 2.84 -7.57
N PHE A 65 1.26 2.26 -8.07
CA PHE A 65 0.54 1.23 -7.35
C PHE A 65 -0.08 0.22 -8.30
N VAL A 66 -0.39 -0.96 -7.75
CA VAL A 66 -1.20 -1.99 -8.39
C VAL A 66 -2.43 -2.26 -7.53
N VAL A 67 -3.50 -2.72 -8.16
CA VAL A 67 -4.72 -3.19 -7.47
C VAL A 67 -4.72 -4.72 -7.50
N ALA A 68 -4.81 -5.34 -6.33
CA ALA A 68 -4.98 -6.78 -6.19
C ALA A 68 -6.42 -7.07 -5.75
N VAL A 69 -7.04 -8.05 -6.38
CA VAL A 69 -8.48 -8.36 -6.33
C VAL A 69 -8.73 -9.74 -5.75
#